data_AF-A0A964URU9-F1
#
_entry.id   AF-A0A964URU9-F1
#
_cell.length_a   1.000
_cell.length_b   1.000
_cell.length_c   1.000
_cell.angle_alpha   90.00
_cell.angle_beta   90.00
_cell.angle_gamma   90.00
#
_symmetry.space_group_name_H-M   'P 1'
#
loop_
_entity.id
_entity.type
_entity.pdbx_description
1 polymer ?
#
loop_
_entity_poly.entity_id
_entity_poly.type
_entity_poly.pdbx_seq_one_letter_code
_entity_poly.pdbx_strand_id
1 'polypeptide(L)'
;MASVKMGVAGRTALGAVFAASLVATTAGTAHAAAGESSAYGAKASLGPVTIAETVKSAFPGGPPSANLASLTLPTIGSINAIETTATGNASDGTTHSTAQTAEASVNLALATVSADAITATCDATPGSTPVGSATVTNGAATTPLGIGDITFPANPAPNTTLTLPAGLGEVILNEQIENGDGSLTVNAIHLNVASPSPFAGELVIASTTCGAGTADGGKITSAAVDQDGEQLAGVAFELRKPGATAPSCTTNGEGTCDFANLEPGTYELCVTDVPDGYGLPKPRCKEVVIDGNNRLVRFVIPGENGKKA
;
A
#
# COMPACT_ATOMS: atom_id res chain seq x y z
N MET A 1 -44.65 -63.58 -40.08
CA MET A 1 -43.68 -64.43 -40.80
C MET A 1 -42.42 -63.59 -41.03
N ALA A 2 -41.24 -64.21 -40.83
CA ALA A 2 -39.86 -63.70 -41.00
C ALA A 2 -39.43 -62.58 -40.02
N SER A 3 -38.65 -62.82 -38.96
CA SER A 3 -37.26 -63.36 -38.80
C SER A 3 -36.15 -62.29 -38.86
N VAL A 4 -35.70 -61.90 -37.66
CA VAL A 4 -34.30 -61.82 -37.14
C VAL A 4 -33.18 -61.30 -38.06
N LYS A 5 -32.44 -60.28 -37.59
CA LYS A 5 -30.97 -60.37 -37.39
C LYS A 5 -30.40 -59.27 -36.47
N MET A 6 -29.84 -59.73 -35.35
CA MET A 6 -28.81 -59.04 -34.56
C MET A 6 -27.51 -58.95 -35.36
N GLY A 7 -26.81 -57.82 -35.25
CA GLY A 7 -25.41 -57.66 -35.64
C GLY A 7 -24.74 -56.67 -34.67
N VAL A 8 -23.74 -57.14 -33.94
CA VAL A 8 -22.96 -56.42 -32.93
C VAL A 8 -21.60 -55.99 -33.52
N ALA A 9 -21.09 -54.87 -32.99
CA ALA A 9 -19.71 -54.37 -32.95
C ALA A 9 -19.15 -53.57 -34.14
N GLY A 10 -18.67 -52.36 -33.81
CA GLY A 10 -17.76 -51.57 -34.63
C GLY A 10 -17.48 -50.21 -33.99
N ARG A 11 -16.40 -50.12 -33.23
CA ARG A 11 -15.90 -48.95 -32.51
C ARG A 11 -15.56 -47.80 -33.45
N THR A 12 -15.99 -46.57 -33.14
CA THR A 12 -15.23 -45.35 -33.44
C THR A 12 -15.53 -44.30 -32.36
N ALA A 13 -14.57 -44.12 -31.46
CA ALA A 13 -14.54 -42.97 -30.57
C ALA A 13 -14.18 -41.73 -31.42
N LEU A 14 -15.15 -40.83 -31.61
CA LEU A 14 -14.88 -39.50 -32.15
C LEU A 14 -14.26 -38.67 -31.01
N GLY A 15 -12.94 -38.51 -31.05
CA GLY A 15 -12.24 -37.55 -30.20
C GLY A 15 -12.70 -36.14 -30.54
N ALA A 16 -13.36 -35.48 -29.59
CA ALA A 16 -13.65 -34.06 -29.66
C ALA A 16 -12.31 -33.31 -29.51
N VAL A 17 -11.79 -32.79 -30.62
CA VAL A 17 -10.71 -31.80 -30.61
C VAL A 17 -11.32 -30.51 -30.06
N PHE A 18 -11.15 -30.26 -28.77
CA PHE A 18 -11.36 -28.93 -28.20
C PHE A 18 -10.27 -28.02 -28.75
N ALA A 19 -10.61 -27.21 -29.76
CA ALA A 19 -9.81 -26.05 -30.12
C ALA A 19 -9.90 -25.05 -28.95
N ALA A 20 -8.97 -25.15 -28.01
CA ALA A 20 -8.74 -24.09 -27.05
C ALA A 20 -8.19 -22.89 -27.81
N SER A 21 -9.08 -21.95 -28.18
CA SER A 21 -8.69 -20.61 -28.59
C SER A 21 -7.92 -19.99 -27.43
N LEU A 22 -6.59 -20.03 -27.54
CA LEU A 22 -5.68 -19.30 -26.68
C LEU A 22 -5.92 -17.82 -26.96
N VAL A 23 -6.84 -17.21 -26.20
CA VAL A 23 -6.95 -15.76 -26.14
C VAL A 23 -5.68 -15.31 -25.44
N ALA A 24 -4.70 -14.85 -26.22
CA ALA A 24 -3.58 -14.10 -25.71
C ALA A 24 -4.16 -12.81 -25.10
N THR A 25 -4.44 -12.86 -23.80
CA THR A 25 -4.59 -11.65 -23.01
C THR A 25 -3.25 -10.95 -23.11
N THR A 26 -3.19 -9.85 -23.86
CA THR A 26 -2.09 -8.90 -23.74
C THR A 26 -1.97 -8.60 -22.27
N ALA A 27 -0.87 -9.04 -21.65
CA ALA A 27 -0.52 -8.65 -20.30
C ALA A 27 -0.56 -7.12 -20.29
N GLY A 28 -1.60 -6.56 -19.64
CA GLY A 28 -1.58 -5.14 -19.32
C GLY A 28 -0.30 -4.90 -18.56
N THR A 29 0.44 -3.87 -18.95
CA THR A 29 1.62 -3.40 -18.21
C THR A 29 1.26 -3.38 -16.73
N ALA A 30 1.96 -4.16 -15.91
CA ALA A 30 1.81 -4.16 -14.47
C ALA A 30 1.83 -2.69 -14.02
N HIS A 31 0.69 -2.22 -13.51
CA HIS A 31 0.62 -0.92 -12.86
C HIS A 31 1.53 -0.98 -11.65
N ALA A 32 2.25 0.10 -11.37
CA ALA A 32 2.82 0.33 -10.05
C ALA A 32 1.70 0.10 -9.02
N ALA A 33 1.88 -0.85 -8.10
CA ALA A 33 0.92 -1.06 -7.04
C ALA A 33 1.11 0.09 -6.04
N ALA A 34 0.13 1.00 -5.99
CA ALA A 34 0.10 2.02 -4.94
C ALA A 34 0.20 1.32 -3.58
N GLY A 35 0.98 1.89 -2.66
CA GLY A 35 1.04 1.37 -1.31
C GLY A 35 -0.33 1.41 -0.65
N GLU A 36 -0.57 0.51 0.30
CA GLU A 36 -1.81 0.43 1.03
C GLU A 36 -1.63 0.97 2.45
N SER A 37 -2.54 1.81 2.91
CA SER A 37 -2.64 2.22 4.30
C SER A 37 -4.09 2.20 4.76
N SER A 38 -4.28 1.90 6.04
CA SER A 38 -5.60 1.86 6.65
C SER A 38 -5.52 2.19 8.13
N ALA A 39 -6.62 2.65 8.69
CA ALA A 39 -6.73 2.90 10.12
C ALA A 39 -8.16 2.64 10.60
N TYR A 40 -8.28 2.18 11.85
CA TYR A 40 -9.55 2.09 12.54
C TYR A 40 -9.44 2.56 14.00
N GLY A 41 -10.52 3.12 14.51
CA GLY A 41 -10.56 3.73 15.84
C GLY A 41 -10.54 2.74 17.00
N ALA A 42 -11.36 1.69 16.94
CA ALA A 42 -11.41 0.66 17.95
C ALA A 42 -12.02 -0.64 17.43
N LYS A 43 -11.66 -1.76 18.07
CA LYS A 43 -12.23 -3.10 17.85
C LYS A 43 -12.26 -3.82 19.19
N ALA A 44 -13.39 -4.45 19.53
CA ALA A 44 -13.57 -5.08 20.84
C ALA A 44 -14.21 -6.46 20.73
N SER A 45 -13.67 -7.41 21.49
CA SER A 45 -14.29 -8.69 21.80
C SER A 45 -14.01 -9.01 23.26
N LEU A 46 -14.72 -8.35 24.18
CA LEU A 46 -14.57 -8.44 25.63
C LEU A 46 -15.83 -9.05 26.26
N GLY A 47 -15.83 -10.36 26.50
CA GLY A 47 -17.00 -11.05 27.06
C GLY A 47 -18.30 -10.73 26.31
N PRO A 48 -19.31 -10.07 26.94
CA PRO A 48 -20.55 -9.70 26.27
C PRO A 48 -20.44 -8.50 25.31
N VAL A 49 -19.31 -7.79 25.29
CA VAL A 49 -19.09 -6.61 24.45
C VAL A 49 -18.38 -7.02 23.17
N THR A 50 -19.07 -6.85 22.04
CA THR A 50 -18.49 -7.06 20.71
C THR A 50 -18.71 -5.83 19.84
N ILE A 51 -17.62 -5.29 19.30
CA ILE A 51 -17.64 -4.13 18.42
C ILE A 51 -16.71 -4.44 17.25
N ALA A 52 -17.27 -4.43 16.04
CA ALA A 52 -16.47 -4.49 14.82
C ALA A 52 -15.62 -3.22 14.69
N GLU A 53 -14.58 -3.26 13.85
CA GLU A 53 -13.74 -2.09 13.58
C GLU A 53 -14.57 -0.84 13.24
N THR A 54 -14.47 0.19 14.08
CA THR A 54 -15.21 1.44 13.93
C THR A 54 -14.33 2.52 13.33
N VAL A 55 -14.94 3.46 12.58
CA VAL A 55 -14.27 4.64 12.00
C VAL A 55 -13.09 4.22 11.15
N LYS A 56 -13.37 3.88 9.89
CA LYS A 56 -12.35 3.34 8.97
C LYS A 56 -11.92 4.40 7.98
N SER A 57 -10.62 4.53 7.80
CA SER A 57 -10.01 5.22 6.65
C SER A 57 -9.10 4.26 5.91
N ALA A 58 -9.00 4.41 4.59
CA ALA A 58 -8.11 3.59 3.78
C ALA A 58 -7.63 4.32 2.52
N PHE A 59 -6.44 3.94 2.09
CA PHE A 59 -5.83 4.33 0.83
C PHE A 59 -5.08 3.12 0.23
N PRO A 60 -5.19 2.84 -1.07
CA PRO A 60 -6.25 3.31 -1.96
C PRO A 60 -7.61 2.69 -1.54
N GLY A 61 -8.72 3.25 -2.02
CA GLY A 61 -10.00 2.54 -1.98
C GLY A 61 -10.88 2.69 -0.73
N GLY A 62 -10.71 3.73 0.08
CA GLY A 62 -11.63 4.11 1.15
C GLY A 62 -11.73 5.62 1.33
N PRO A 63 -12.49 6.10 2.33
CA PRO A 63 -12.41 7.50 2.71
C PRO A 63 -11.01 7.78 3.28
N PRO A 64 -10.33 8.88 2.87
CA PRO A 64 -8.99 9.20 3.35
C PRO A 64 -8.98 9.64 4.82
N SER A 65 -10.14 10.05 5.35
CA SER A 65 -10.34 10.33 6.75
C SER A 65 -11.77 10.01 7.18
N ALA A 66 -11.94 9.69 8.47
CA ALA A 66 -13.24 9.48 9.09
C ALA A 66 -13.17 9.87 10.57
N ASN A 67 -14.31 10.25 11.16
CA ASN A 67 -14.38 10.61 12.56
C ASN A 67 -15.69 10.18 13.23
N LEU A 68 -15.66 10.05 14.55
CA LEU A 68 -16.81 9.76 15.40
C LEU A 68 -16.67 10.48 16.74
N ALA A 69 -17.71 11.22 17.14
CA ALA A 69 -17.68 12.01 18.37
C ALA A 69 -17.55 11.14 19.64
N SER A 70 -18.24 10.00 19.68
CA SER A 70 -18.16 9.05 20.80
C SER A 70 -18.56 7.66 20.35
N LEU A 71 -17.82 6.67 20.81
CA LEU A 71 -18.12 5.25 20.74
C LEU A 71 -18.42 4.76 22.16
N THR A 72 -19.65 4.34 22.40
CA THR A 72 -20.02 3.69 23.66
C THR A 72 -19.63 2.21 23.64
N LEU A 73 -18.93 1.76 24.68
CA LEU A 73 -18.69 0.35 24.97
C LEU A 73 -19.74 -0.09 26.00
N PRO A 74 -20.78 -0.85 25.59
CA PRO A 74 -21.89 -1.18 26.48
C PRO A 74 -21.40 -1.74 27.81
N THR A 75 -21.91 -1.22 28.92
CA THR A 75 -21.61 -1.65 30.30
C THR A 75 -20.19 -1.40 30.81
N ILE A 76 -19.22 -1.09 29.95
CA ILE A 76 -17.81 -0.97 30.34
C ILE A 76 -17.20 0.41 30.11
N GLY A 77 -17.74 1.27 29.25
CA GLY A 77 -17.24 2.64 29.13
C GLY A 77 -17.40 3.27 27.75
N SER A 78 -16.43 4.08 27.33
CA SER A 78 -16.50 4.81 26.06
C SER A 78 -15.12 5.23 25.54
N ILE A 79 -15.06 5.50 24.24
CA ILE A 79 -13.93 6.10 23.54
C ILE A 79 -14.45 7.34 22.81
N ASN A 80 -13.85 8.51 23.06
CA ASN A 80 -14.35 9.80 22.59
C ASN A 80 -13.41 10.43 21.56
N ALA A 81 -14.02 11.22 20.66
CA ALA A 81 -13.38 11.96 19.58
C ALA A 81 -12.39 11.10 18.80
N ILE A 82 -12.92 10.06 18.15
CA ILE A 82 -12.15 9.16 17.30
C ILE A 82 -11.95 9.83 15.94
N GLU A 83 -10.71 9.87 15.47
CA GLU A 83 -10.35 10.32 14.12
C GLU A 83 -9.36 9.33 13.52
N THR A 84 -9.55 8.98 12.25
CA THR A 84 -8.60 8.16 11.50
C THR A 84 -8.27 8.83 10.18
N THR A 85 -7.01 8.67 9.74
CA THR A 85 -6.55 9.09 8.43
C THR A 85 -5.75 7.97 7.78
N ALA A 86 -5.88 7.86 6.46
CA ALA A 86 -5.06 6.97 5.65
C ALA A 86 -4.80 7.68 4.31
N THR A 87 -3.53 7.89 4.01
CA THR A 87 -3.07 8.57 2.82
C THR A 87 -1.94 7.78 2.17
N GLY A 88 -1.66 8.13 0.92
CA GLY A 88 -0.48 7.68 0.24
C GLY A 88 -0.32 8.40 -1.10
N ASN A 89 0.82 8.17 -1.73
CA ASN A 89 1.16 8.77 -3.00
C ASN A 89 1.47 7.64 -4.00
N ALA A 90 0.58 7.48 -4.98
CA ALA A 90 0.72 6.47 -6.01
C ALA A 90 1.99 6.66 -6.88
N SER A 91 2.59 7.85 -6.84
CA SER A 91 3.72 8.21 -7.69
C SER A 91 5.08 7.82 -7.10
N ASP A 92 5.18 7.76 -5.77
CA ASP A 92 6.40 7.38 -5.06
C ASP A 92 6.20 6.15 -4.15
N GLY A 93 4.97 5.62 -4.08
CA GLY A 93 4.59 4.45 -3.29
C GLY A 93 4.59 4.68 -1.79
N THR A 94 4.75 5.91 -1.31
CA THR A 94 4.70 6.23 0.13
C THR A 94 3.29 6.15 0.68
N THR A 95 3.17 5.74 1.93
CA THR A 95 1.89 5.72 2.65
C THR A 95 2.05 6.22 4.08
N HIS A 96 0.99 6.83 4.58
CA HIS A 96 0.89 7.32 5.95
C HIS A 96 -0.51 7.03 6.49
N SER A 97 -0.59 6.69 7.77
CA SER A 97 -1.88 6.47 8.42
C SER A 97 -1.81 6.83 9.90
N THR A 98 -2.93 7.34 10.41
CA THR A 98 -3.09 7.65 11.83
C THR A 98 -4.44 7.19 12.35
N ALA A 99 -4.46 6.80 13.62
CA ALA A 99 -5.68 6.64 14.40
C ALA A 99 -5.52 7.38 15.73
N GLN A 100 -6.51 8.20 16.10
CA GLN A 100 -6.44 9.08 17.25
C GLN A 100 -7.74 9.08 18.04
N THR A 101 -7.64 9.23 19.35
CA THR A 101 -8.78 9.41 20.27
C THR A 101 -8.44 10.44 21.33
N ALA A 102 -9.38 11.27 21.75
CA ALA A 102 -9.13 12.29 22.78
C ALA A 102 -9.37 11.82 24.22
N GLU A 103 -10.09 10.71 24.39
CA GLU A 103 -10.30 10.07 25.69
C GLU A 103 -10.73 8.61 25.49
N ALA A 104 -10.22 7.71 26.31
CA ALA A 104 -10.74 6.36 26.44
C ALA A 104 -10.88 6.00 27.92
N SER A 105 -11.98 5.35 28.29
CA SER A 105 -12.19 4.82 29.63
C SER A 105 -12.94 3.50 29.56
N VAL A 106 -12.36 2.45 30.15
CA VAL A 106 -12.83 1.07 30.09
C VAL A 106 -12.75 0.44 31.48
N ASN A 107 -13.90 0.22 32.10
CA ASN A 107 -14.06 -0.41 33.39
C ASN A 107 -14.24 -1.93 33.22
N LEU A 108 -13.23 -2.69 33.67
CA LEU A 108 -13.17 -4.15 33.63
C LEU A 108 -13.61 -4.77 34.96
N ALA A 109 -14.53 -4.10 35.68
CA ALA A 109 -15.01 -4.35 37.03
C ALA A 109 -13.96 -4.19 38.15
N LEU A 110 -12.80 -4.83 38.04
CA LEU A 110 -11.75 -4.79 39.08
C LEU A 110 -10.73 -3.67 38.86
N ALA A 111 -10.62 -3.16 37.63
CA ALA A 111 -9.78 -2.02 37.29
C ALA A 111 -10.42 -1.21 36.17
N THR A 112 -10.07 0.08 36.09
CA THR A 112 -10.40 0.97 34.97
C THR A 112 -9.12 1.28 34.21
N VAL A 113 -9.12 0.97 32.92
CA VAL A 113 -8.09 1.42 31.97
C VAL A 113 -8.55 2.71 31.35
N SER A 114 -7.74 3.76 31.43
CA SER A 114 -8.07 5.07 30.86
C SER A 114 -6.86 5.76 30.26
N ALA A 115 -7.09 6.65 29.31
CA ALA A 115 -6.12 7.60 28.79
C ALA A 115 -6.85 8.82 28.23
N ASP A 116 -6.16 9.97 28.18
CA ASP A 116 -6.66 11.17 27.53
C ASP A 116 -6.43 11.04 26.01
N ALA A 117 -5.32 11.57 25.49
CA ALA A 117 -5.00 11.42 24.08
C ALA A 117 -4.30 10.08 23.78
N ILE A 118 -4.79 9.33 22.80
CA ILE A 118 -4.14 8.12 22.26
C ILE A 118 -3.93 8.34 20.77
N THR A 119 -2.71 8.10 20.28
CA THR A 119 -2.37 8.19 18.85
C THR A 119 -1.56 6.98 18.42
N ALA A 120 -1.91 6.38 17.29
CA ALA A 120 -1.06 5.45 16.54
C ALA A 120 -0.70 6.09 15.18
N THR A 121 0.55 5.95 14.76
CA THR A 121 1.05 6.42 13.45
C THR A 121 1.82 5.31 12.76
N CYS A 122 1.68 5.20 11.44
CA CYS A 122 2.48 4.30 10.63
C CYS A 122 2.83 4.97 9.31
N ASP A 123 4.12 4.97 8.98
CA ASP A 123 4.71 5.49 7.75
C ASP A 123 5.42 4.37 6.99
N ALA A 124 5.14 4.23 5.70
CA ALA A 124 5.87 3.31 4.84
C ALA A 124 6.43 4.03 3.62
N THR A 125 7.72 3.82 3.36
CA THR A 125 8.40 4.30 2.17
C THR A 125 8.98 3.11 1.42
N PRO A 126 8.79 3.01 0.10
CA PRO A 126 9.35 1.90 -0.65
C PRO A 126 10.87 1.77 -0.50
N GLY A 127 11.35 0.54 -0.45
CA GLY A 127 12.78 0.24 -0.25
C GLY A 127 13.24 0.40 1.20
N SER A 128 12.36 0.78 2.13
CA SER A 128 12.64 0.85 3.57
C SER A 128 11.62 0.01 4.36
N THR A 129 12.01 -0.40 5.58
CA THR A 129 11.08 -1.02 6.52
C THR A 129 10.08 0.04 7.01
N PRO A 130 8.76 -0.24 7.01
CA PRO A 130 7.79 0.67 7.60
C PRO A 130 8.12 1.02 9.05
N VAL A 131 7.76 2.24 9.47
CA VAL A 131 8.04 2.76 10.80
C VAL A 131 6.73 3.08 11.50
N GLY A 132 6.56 2.50 12.69
CA GLY A 132 5.39 2.69 13.54
C GLY A 132 5.71 3.44 14.83
N SER A 133 4.74 4.17 15.37
CA SER A 133 4.84 4.76 16.71
C SER A 133 3.47 4.91 17.36
N ALA A 134 3.46 5.03 18.69
CA ALA A 134 2.25 5.39 19.41
C ALA A 134 2.55 6.36 20.56
N THR A 135 1.57 7.18 20.92
CA THR A 135 1.60 8.04 22.10
C THR A 135 0.36 7.82 22.95
N VAL A 136 0.53 7.88 24.27
CA VAL A 136 -0.54 7.65 25.25
C VAL A 136 -0.46 8.66 26.38
N THR A 137 -1.26 9.71 26.31
CA THR A 137 -1.25 10.79 27.31
C THR A 137 -2.08 10.39 28.53
N ASN A 138 -1.49 10.51 29.71
CA ASN A 138 -2.12 10.20 31.00
C ASN A 138 -2.75 8.79 31.05
N GLY A 139 -2.16 7.84 30.32
CA GLY A 139 -2.62 6.46 30.33
C GLY A 139 -2.37 5.78 31.67
N ALA A 140 -3.35 5.01 32.15
CA ALA A 140 -3.22 4.23 33.39
C ALA A 140 -4.21 3.06 33.42
N ALA A 141 -3.89 2.08 34.27
CA ALA A 141 -4.88 1.12 34.77
C ALA A 141 -4.97 1.25 36.29
N THR A 142 -6.14 1.64 36.78
CA THR A 142 -6.38 1.99 38.19
C THR A 142 -7.41 1.08 38.83
N THR A 143 -7.26 0.83 40.12
CA THR A 143 -8.17 0.02 40.91
C THR A 143 -8.99 0.90 41.85
N PRO A 144 -10.18 0.47 42.32
CA PRO A 144 -11.00 1.27 43.24
C PRO A 144 -10.31 1.64 44.57
N LEU A 145 -9.28 0.87 44.98
CA LEU A 145 -8.53 1.09 46.21
C LEU A 145 -7.14 1.72 45.96
N GLY A 146 -6.76 1.97 44.71
CA GLY A 146 -5.43 2.48 44.33
C GLY A 146 -4.28 1.47 44.53
N ILE A 147 -4.59 0.18 44.74
CA ILE A 147 -3.61 -0.86 45.02
C ILE A 147 -3.20 -1.53 43.71
N GLY A 148 -1.91 -1.41 43.38
CA GLY A 148 -1.35 -2.03 42.18
C GLY A 148 -1.65 -1.25 40.89
N ASP A 149 -2.08 0.00 41.02
CA ASP A 149 -2.27 0.91 39.89
C ASP A 149 -0.98 1.06 39.08
N ILE A 150 -1.11 1.13 37.76
CA ILE A 150 0.00 1.31 36.84
C ILE A 150 -0.24 2.51 35.95
N THR A 151 0.84 3.19 35.58
CA THR A 151 0.83 4.26 34.59
C THR A 151 1.44 3.77 33.28
N PHE A 152 0.93 4.29 32.17
CA PHE A 152 1.43 3.99 30.85
C PHE A 152 2.48 5.03 30.47
N PRO A 153 3.63 4.63 29.88
CA PRO A 153 4.59 5.57 29.36
C PRO A 153 3.97 6.39 28.21
N ALA A 154 4.21 7.70 28.21
CA ALA A 154 3.62 8.59 27.21
C ALA A 154 4.09 8.30 25.78
N ASN A 155 5.33 7.82 25.64
CA ASN A 155 5.94 7.38 24.38
C ASN A 155 6.50 5.97 24.59
N PRO A 156 5.65 4.92 24.59
CA PRO A 156 6.10 3.55 24.78
C PRO A 156 7.07 3.14 23.68
N ALA A 157 8.12 2.40 24.03
CA ALA A 157 8.91 1.68 23.03
C ALA A 157 8.02 0.64 22.31
N PRO A 158 8.37 0.20 21.09
CA PRO A 158 7.60 -0.83 20.39
C PRO A 158 7.39 -2.07 21.28
N ASN A 159 6.16 -2.60 21.28
CA ASN A 159 5.74 -3.79 22.00
C ASN A 159 5.95 -3.69 23.54
N THR A 160 5.64 -2.55 24.14
CA THR A 160 5.75 -2.37 25.58
C THR A 160 4.59 -3.07 26.29
N THR A 161 4.87 -4.19 26.96
CA THR A 161 3.85 -4.94 27.73
C THR A 161 3.85 -4.56 29.21
N LEU A 162 2.66 -4.28 29.75
CA LEU A 162 2.44 -4.03 31.18
C LEU A 162 1.37 -4.98 31.72
N THR A 163 1.62 -5.58 32.88
CA THR A 163 0.65 -6.45 33.55
C THR A 163 -0.46 -5.62 34.18
N LEU A 164 -1.72 -5.94 33.89
CA LEU A 164 -2.87 -5.27 34.47
C LEU A 164 -3.05 -5.65 35.95
N PRO A 165 -3.59 -4.73 36.78
CA PRO A 165 -3.85 -5.01 38.19
C PRO A 165 -4.81 -6.19 38.39
N ALA A 166 -4.82 -6.75 39.60
CA ALA A 166 -5.73 -7.82 40.02
C ALA A 166 -5.70 -9.09 39.14
N GLY A 167 -4.60 -9.32 38.40
CA GLY A 167 -4.47 -10.48 37.51
C GLY A 167 -5.39 -10.44 36.30
N LEU A 168 -5.82 -9.23 35.89
CA LEU A 168 -6.74 -9.05 34.76
C LEU A 168 -6.12 -9.37 33.39
N GLY A 169 -4.81 -9.63 33.32
CA GLY A 169 -4.09 -9.90 32.07
C GLY A 169 -3.04 -8.84 31.82
N GLU A 170 -2.98 -8.31 30.61
CA GLU A 170 -1.95 -7.37 30.19
C GLU A 170 -2.47 -6.33 29.20
N VAL A 171 -1.70 -5.26 29.08
CA VAL A 171 -1.82 -4.27 28.03
C VAL A 171 -0.51 -4.21 27.26
N ILE A 172 -0.60 -4.23 25.93
CA ILE A 172 0.53 -4.05 25.02
C ILE A 172 0.37 -2.67 24.40
N LEU A 173 1.34 -1.80 24.63
CA LEU A 173 1.37 -0.43 24.13
C LEU A 173 2.33 -0.34 22.95
N ASN A 174 1.98 0.47 21.95
CA ASN A 174 2.76 0.57 20.72
C ASN A 174 3.06 -0.82 20.14
N GLU A 175 2.05 -1.68 20.09
CA GLU A 175 2.20 -3.04 19.55
C GLU A 175 2.45 -2.93 18.04
N GLN A 176 3.57 -3.48 17.59
CA GLN A 176 4.02 -3.44 16.21
C GLN A 176 4.01 -4.86 15.64
N ILE A 177 3.13 -5.08 14.67
CA ILE A 177 2.88 -6.37 14.03
C ILE A 177 3.39 -6.28 12.60
N GLU A 178 4.47 -6.99 12.32
CA GLU A 178 4.97 -7.18 10.96
C GLU A 178 4.08 -8.21 10.25
N ASN A 179 3.40 -7.78 9.19
CA ASN A 179 2.52 -8.63 8.42
C ASN A 179 3.31 -9.40 7.34
N GLY A 180 2.77 -10.54 6.91
CA GLY A 180 3.43 -11.39 5.90
C GLY A 180 3.57 -10.76 4.51
N ASP A 181 2.86 -9.66 4.25
CA ASP A 181 2.94 -8.86 3.02
C ASP A 181 3.98 -7.72 3.10
N GLY A 182 4.67 -7.58 4.23
CA GLY A 182 5.65 -6.52 4.47
C GLY A 182 5.05 -5.20 4.97
N SER A 183 3.74 -5.13 5.17
CA SER A 183 3.11 -4.02 5.88
C SER A 183 3.35 -4.11 7.40
N LEU A 184 3.18 -2.98 8.07
CA LEU A 184 3.25 -2.87 9.52
C LEU A 184 1.90 -2.42 10.06
N THR A 185 1.39 -3.14 11.04
CA THR A 185 0.25 -2.70 11.86
C THR A 185 0.75 -2.20 13.20
N VAL A 186 0.23 -1.05 13.65
CA VAL A 186 0.53 -0.43 14.93
C VAL A 186 -0.77 -0.27 15.70
N ASN A 187 -0.85 -0.91 16.87
CA ASN A 187 -1.93 -0.68 17.83
C ASN A 187 -1.39 0.17 18.99
N ALA A 188 -2.00 1.34 19.23
CA ALA A 188 -1.55 2.18 20.33
C ALA A 188 -1.78 1.52 21.69
N ILE A 189 -2.96 0.93 21.88
CA ILE A 189 -3.32 0.14 23.06
C ILE A 189 -3.99 -1.15 22.61
N HIS A 190 -3.39 -2.29 22.98
CA HIS A 190 -3.99 -3.61 22.87
C HIS A 190 -4.15 -4.23 24.26
N LEU A 191 -5.39 -4.35 24.72
CA LEU A 191 -5.75 -4.96 25.99
C LEU A 191 -6.05 -6.44 25.79
N ASN A 192 -5.36 -7.30 26.53
CA ASN A 192 -5.60 -8.74 26.61
C ASN A 192 -6.10 -9.08 28.00
N VAL A 193 -7.41 -9.22 28.13
CA VAL A 193 -8.08 -9.50 29.41
C VAL A 193 -8.18 -11.01 29.61
N ALA A 194 -7.56 -11.50 30.68
CA ALA A 194 -7.48 -12.93 30.99
C ALA A 194 -8.77 -13.47 31.63
N SER A 195 -9.05 -14.76 31.37
CA SER A 195 -10.01 -15.51 32.18
C SER A 195 -9.52 -15.65 33.63
N PRO A 196 -10.41 -15.65 34.65
CA PRO A 196 -11.86 -15.79 34.57
C PRO A 196 -12.65 -14.47 34.59
N SER A 197 -12.06 -13.35 34.13
CA SER A 197 -12.79 -12.09 34.01
C SER A 197 -14.06 -12.26 33.17
N PRO A 198 -15.22 -11.67 33.55
CA PRO A 198 -16.41 -11.67 32.71
C PRO A 198 -16.20 -10.91 31.38
N PHE A 199 -15.12 -10.13 31.28
CA PHE A 199 -14.71 -9.38 30.09
C PHE A 199 -13.46 -9.98 29.43
N ALA A 200 -13.19 -11.28 29.62
CA ALA A 200 -12.06 -11.93 28.96
C ALA A 200 -12.12 -11.77 27.43
N GLY A 201 -10.97 -11.56 26.81
CA GLY A 201 -10.82 -11.29 25.38
C GLY A 201 -9.96 -10.06 25.11
N GLU A 202 -10.21 -9.37 24.00
CA GLU A 202 -9.33 -8.33 23.49
C GLU A 202 -10.06 -7.01 23.21
N LEU A 203 -9.34 -5.89 23.40
CA LEU A 203 -9.75 -4.57 22.94
C LEU A 203 -8.53 -3.85 22.36
N VAL A 204 -8.67 -3.42 21.11
CA VAL A 204 -7.70 -2.57 20.42
C VAL A 204 -8.26 -1.17 20.30
N ILE A 205 -7.47 -0.16 20.69
CA ILE A 205 -7.78 1.26 20.56
C ILE A 205 -6.68 1.92 19.72
N ALA A 206 -7.10 2.69 18.72
CA ALA A 206 -6.28 3.34 17.71
C ALA A 206 -5.34 2.35 17.03
N SER A 207 -5.81 1.79 15.92
CA SER A 207 -5.03 0.88 15.08
C SER A 207 -4.80 1.49 13.71
N THR A 208 -3.58 1.36 13.22
CA THR A 208 -3.17 1.89 11.92
C THR A 208 -2.26 0.90 11.23
N THR A 209 -2.34 0.79 9.92
CA THR A 209 -1.54 -0.12 9.11
C THR A 209 -1.00 0.62 7.91
N CYS A 210 0.28 0.44 7.62
CA CYS A 210 0.93 1.00 6.44
C CYS A 210 1.80 -0.06 5.75
N GLY A 211 1.59 -0.19 4.45
CA GLY A 211 2.41 -0.96 3.53
C GLY A 211 2.96 -0.02 2.46
N ALA A 212 4.25 -0.13 2.18
CA ALA A 212 4.83 0.59 1.07
C ALA A 212 4.34 -0.01 -0.24
N GLY A 213 4.11 0.83 -1.23
CA GLY A 213 3.91 0.38 -2.60
C GLY A 213 5.22 -0.15 -3.19
N THR A 214 5.14 -0.62 -4.43
CA THR A 214 6.35 -0.81 -5.22
C THR A 214 6.83 0.56 -5.69
N ALA A 215 8.01 1.01 -5.26
CA ALA A 215 8.68 2.15 -5.90
C ALA A 215 9.27 1.73 -7.24
N ASP A 216 8.40 1.40 -8.18
CA ASP A 216 8.74 1.59 -9.58
C ASP A 216 8.41 3.06 -9.85
N GLY A 217 9.37 3.96 -9.62
CA GLY A 217 9.21 5.36 -10.03
C GLY A 217 8.83 5.43 -11.51
N GLY A 218 8.20 6.53 -11.94
CA GLY A 218 7.68 6.64 -13.30
C GLY A 218 8.71 6.26 -14.36
N LYS A 219 8.28 5.58 -15.42
CA LYS A 219 9.16 5.11 -16.50
C LYS A 219 8.95 5.93 -17.75
N ILE A 220 10.03 6.40 -18.37
CA ILE A 220 10.00 6.89 -19.75
C ILE A 220 10.57 5.81 -20.66
N THR A 221 9.72 5.27 -21.53
CA THR A 221 10.16 4.44 -22.65
C THR A 221 10.36 5.37 -23.84
N SER A 222 11.60 5.51 -24.29
CA SER A 222 11.96 6.30 -25.47
C SER A 222 11.94 5.40 -26.68
N ALA A 223 11.21 5.78 -27.73
CA ALA A 223 11.13 5.02 -28.98
C ALA A 223 11.64 5.84 -30.15
N ALA A 224 12.52 5.28 -30.97
CA ALA A 224 12.98 5.88 -32.21
C ALA A 224 12.46 5.08 -33.40
N VAL A 225 11.87 5.80 -34.36
CA VAL A 225 11.49 5.27 -35.66
C VAL A 225 12.03 6.15 -36.77
N ASP A 226 12.20 5.61 -37.97
CA ASP A 226 12.49 6.41 -39.15
C ASP A 226 11.25 7.10 -39.73
N GLN A 227 11.40 7.71 -40.90
CA GLN A 227 10.32 8.42 -41.61
C GLN A 227 9.23 7.50 -42.16
N ASP A 228 9.51 6.19 -42.28
CA ASP A 228 8.59 5.16 -42.76
C ASP A 228 7.94 4.37 -41.60
N GLY A 229 8.36 4.67 -40.36
CA GLY A 229 7.83 4.08 -39.14
C GLY A 229 8.56 2.81 -38.70
N GLU A 230 9.69 2.49 -39.33
CA GLU A 230 10.54 1.35 -38.97
C GLU A 230 11.34 1.64 -37.70
N GLN A 231 11.52 0.64 -36.85
CA GLN A 231 12.19 0.79 -35.55
C GLN A 231 13.70 0.98 -35.71
N LEU A 232 14.27 1.95 -35.00
CA LEU A 232 15.69 2.30 -35.14
C LEU A 232 16.49 2.02 -33.87
N ALA A 233 17.43 1.08 -33.97
CA ALA A 233 18.45 0.82 -32.96
C ALA A 233 19.59 1.87 -33.02
N GLY A 234 20.29 2.08 -31.90
CA GLY A 234 21.48 2.93 -31.85
C GLY A 234 21.22 4.44 -31.73
N VAL A 235 19.98 4.86 -31.48
CA VAL A 235 19.64 6.27 -31.21
C VAL A 235 19.86 6.55 -29.74
N ALA A 236 20.68 7.56 -29.42
CA ALA A 236 20.99 7.94 -28.06
C ALA A 236 20.04 9.03 -27.55
N PHE A 237 19.51 8.79 -26.36
CA PHE A 237 18.65 9.69 -25.61
C PHE A 237 19.34 10.15 -24.33
N GLU A 238 19.07 11.39 -23.93
CA GLU A 238 19.46 11.96 -22.65
C GLU A 238 18.20 12.54 -21.99
N LEU A 239 18.01 12.25 -20.70
CA LEU A 239 16.91 12.77 -19.91
C LEU A 239 17.42 13.85 -18.96
N ARG A 240 16.92 15.08 -19.10
CA ARG A 240 17.38 16.23 -18.33
C ARG A 240 16.33 16.69 -17.33
N LYS A 241 16.77 17.00 -16.11
CA LYS A 241 16.02 17.69 -15.05
C LYS A 241 16.92 18.80 -14.49
N PRO A 242 16.42 20.05 -14.32
CA PRO A 242 17.23 21.12 -13.74
C PRO A 242 17.85 20.71 -12.40
N GLY A 243 19.17 20.86 -12.26
CA GLY A 243 19.90 20.56 -11.02
C GLY A 243 20.20 19.07 -10.75
N ALA A 244 19.92 18.16 -11.69
CA ALA A 244 20.21 16.73 -11.57
C ALA A 244 21.24 16.25 -12.61
N THR A 245 21.85 15.09 -12.35
CA THR A 245 22.67 14.38 -13.35
C THR A 245 21.75 13.86 -14.46
N ALA A 246 22.14 14.03 -15.72
CA ALA A 246 21.34 13.63 -16.87
C ALA A 246 21.67 12.19 -17.30
N PRO A 247 20.86 11.18 -16.96
CA PRO A 247 21.08 9.82 -17.45
C PRO A 247 20.90 9.75 -18.97
N SER A 248 21.54 8.77 -19.60
CA SER A 248 21.38 8.48 -21.03
C SER A 248 20.99 7.01 -21.27
N CYS A 249 20.32 6.77 -22.38
CA CYS A 249 20.03 5.43 -22.89
C CYS A 249 20.19 5.37 -24.41
N THR A 250 20.34 4.17 -24.97
CA THR A 250 20.47 3.97 -26.42
C THR A 250 19.49 2.89 -26.87
N THR A 251 18.77 3.15 -27.96
CA THR A 251 17.74 2.23 -28.45
C THR A 251 18.31 0.88 -28.85
N ASN A 252 17.63 -0.19 -28.43
CA ASN A 252 17.95 -1.57 -28.76
C ASN A 252 17.40 -1.96 -30.15
N GLY A 253 17.47 -3.25 -30.49
CA GLY A 253 16.95 -3.80 -31.75
C GLY A 253 15.43 -3.63 -31.98
N GLU A 254 14.66 -3.29 -30.95
CA GLU A 254 13.23 -2.96 -31.03
C GLU A 254 13.01 -1.43 -31.15
N GLY A 255 14.08 -0.66 -31.32
CA GLY A 255 14.04 0.80 -31.41
C GLY A 255 13.65 1.49 -30.11
N THR A 256 13.82 0.84 -28.95
CA THR A 256 13.43 1.40 -27.65
C THR A 256 14.54 1.38 -26.60
N CYS A 257 14.49 2.32 -25.66
CA CYS A 257 15.27 2.30 -24.42
C CYS A 257 14.53 2.97 -23.27
N ASP A 258 14.92 2.64 -22.04
CA ASP A 258 14.15 2.97 -20.84
C ASP A 258 14.92 3.82 -19.84
N PHE A 259 14.20 4.78 -19.27
CA PHE A 259 14.54 5.45 -18.02
C PHE A 259 13.51 5.03 -16.97
N ALA A 260 13.95 4.32 -15.94
CA ALA A 260 13.09 3.82 -14.87
C ALA A 260 13.35 4.57 -13.55
N ASN A 261 12.46 4.37 -12.57
CA ASN A 261 12.61 4.94 -11.22
C ASN A 261 12.68 6.47 -11.22
N LEU A 262 11.94 7.12 -12.11
CA LEU A 262 11.92 8.58 -12.17
C LEU A 262 10.96 9.13 -11.13
N GLU A 263 11.43 10.13 -10.38
CA GLU A 263 10.57 10.94 -9.53
C GLU A 263 9.51 11.68 -10.36
N PRO A 264 8.34 12.02 -9.79
CA PRO A 264 7.41 12.93 -10.43
C PRO A 264 8.05 14.28 -10.73
N GLY A 265 7.71 14.85 -11.88
CA GLY A 265 8.21 16.14 -12.31
C GLY A 265 8.23 16.32 -13.82
N THR A 266 8.64 17.50 -14.23
CA THR A 266 8.84 17.83 -15.64
C THR A 266 10.27 17.53 -16.05
N TYR A 267 10.40 16.69 -17.08
CA TYR A 267 11.67 16.31 -17.68
C TYR A 267 11.75 16.81 -19.11
N GLU A 268 12.97 16.98 -19.60
CA GLU A 268 13.25 17.21 -21.01
C GLU A 268 13.99 16.00 -21.58
N LEU A 269 13.33 15.28 -22.49
CA LEU A 269 13.90 14.12 -23.18
C LEU A 269 14.49 14.58 -24.52
N CYS A 270 15.80 14.42 -24.70
CA CYS A 270 16.53 14.89 -25.87
C CYS A 270 17.18 13.74 -26.64
N VAL A 271 17.15 13.81 -27.97
CA VAL A 271 18.01 12.97 -28.83
C VAL A 271 19.40 13.62 -28.90
N THR A 272 20.43 12.89 -28.48
CA THR A 272 21.82 13.38 -28.42
C THR A 272 22.68 12.85 -29.55
N ASP A 273 22.41 11.62 -30.00
CA ASP A 273 23.15 10.97 -31.08
C ASP A 273 22.25 10.05 -31.90
N VAL A 274 22.61 9.85 -33.17
CA VAL A 274 21.88 9.00 -34.13
C VAL A 274 22.85 8.14 -34.94
N PRO A 275 22.44 6.96 -35.42
CA PRO A 275 23.27 6.12 -36.29
C PRO A 275 23.65 6.80 -37.61
N ASP A 276 24.71 6.28 -38.26
CA ASP A 276 25.13 6.71 -39.60
C ASP A 276 23.97 6.63 -40.61
N GLY A 277 23.89 7.63 -41.50
CA GLY A 277 22.81 7.76 -42.48
C GLY A 277 21.57 8.49 -41.97
N TYR A 278 21.51 8.83 -40.68
CA TYR A 278 20.44 9.61 -40.07
C TYR A 278 20.90 11.00 -39.60
N GLY A 279 19.94 11.91 -39.44
CA GLY A 279 20.15 13.25 -38.91
C GLY A 279 19.40 13.47 -37.60
N LEU A 280 19.90 14.40 -36.77
CA LEU A 280 19.22 14.78 -35.53
C LEU A 280 17.84 15.43 -35.82
N PRO A 281 16.76 15.02 -35.12
CA PRO A 281 15.43 15.55 -35.35
C PRO A 281 15.32 17.04 -34.98
N LYS A 282 14.31 17.70 -35.53
CA LYS A 282 13.96 19.09 -35.19
C LYS A 282 12.47 19.16 -34.85
N PRO A 283 12.08 19.47 -33.60
CA PRO A 283 12.92 19.73 -32.43
C PRO A 283 13.65 18.47 -31.90
N ARG A 284 14.79 18.69 -31.24
CA ARG A 284 15.63 17.60 -30.67
C ARG A 284 15.11 17.09 -29.32
N CYS A 285 14.37 17.93 -28.60
CA CYS A 285 13.92 17.66 -27.25
C CYS A 285 12.39 17.76 -27.16
N LYS A 286 11.81 17.00 -26.24
CA LYS A 286 10.39 17.04 -25.87
C LYS A 286 10.26 17.14 -24.36
N GLU A 287 9.35 17.99 -23.91
CA GLU A 287 8.94 18.01 -22.51
C GLU A 287 8.08 16.78 -22.20
N VAL A 288 8.36 16.14 -21.07
CA VAL A 288 7.65 14.95 -20.59
C VAL A 288 7.33 15.15 -19.11
N VAL A 289 6.05 15.11 -18.78
CA VAL A 289 5.60 15.14 -17.38
C VAL A 289 5.48 13.71 -16.88
N ILE A 290 6.19 13.41 -15.79
CA ILE A 290 6.06 12.17 -15.04
C ILE A 290 5.24 12.44 -13.80
N ASP A 291 4.17 11.67 -13.66
CA ASP A 291 3.16 11.75 -12.59
C ASP A 291 3.02 10.39 -11.87
N GLY A 292 4.06 9.54 -11.95
CA GLY A 292 4.05 8.16 -11.45
C GLY A 292 3.71 7.12 -12.52
N ASN A 293 3.20 7.51 -13.69
CA ASN A 293 2.86 6.58 -14.77
C ASN A 293 4.02 6.33 -15.76
N ASN A 294 3.90 5.22 -16.49
CA ASN A 294 4.76 4.92 -17.63
C ASN A 294 4.39 5.79 -18.84
N ARG A 295 5.37 6.47 -19.42
CA ARG A 295 5.23 7.31 -20.62
C ARG A 295 6.02 6.72 -21.77
N LEU A 296 5.36 6.46 -22.89
CA LEU A 296 6.02 6.16 -24.16
C LEU A 296 6.19 7.46 -24.95
N VAL A 297 7.42 7.83 -25.29
CA VAL A 297 7.73 9.02 -26.07
C VAL A 297 8.42 8.61 -27.36
N ARG A 298 7.72 8.81 -28.49
CA ARG A 298 8.23 8.47 -29.81
C ARG A 298 8.92 9.66 -30.49
N PHE A 299 10.08 9.44 -31.07
CA PHE A 299 10.78 10.33 -31.97
C PHE A 299 10.84 9.74 -33.38
N VAL A 300 10.64 10.61 -34.38
CA VAL A 300 10.87 10.28 -35.78
C VAL A 300 12.23 10.85 -36.15
N ILE A 301 13.16 9.99 -36.56
CA ILE A 301 14.53 10.36 -36.90
C ILE A 301 14.62 10.53 -38.43
N PRO A 302 14.92 11.74 -38.93
CA PRO A 302 15.07 11.96 -40.37
C PRO A 302 16.35 11.31 -40.89
N GLY A 303 16.37 10.94 -42.18
CA GLY A 303 17.63 10.59 -42.84
C GLY A 303 18.57 11.81 -42.99
N GLU A 304 19.84 11.55 -43.24
CA GLU A 304 20.87 12.58 -43.34
C GLU A 304 20.53 13.61 -44.44
N ASN A 305 20.68 14.90 -44.14
CA ASN A 305 20.33 16.01 -45.03
C ASN A 305 18.85 16.02 -45.51
N GLY A 306 17.94 15.40 -44.76
CA GLY A 306 16.51 15.35 -45.07
C GLY A 306 16.15 14.44 -46.25
N LYS A 307 17.09 13.63 -46.71
CA LYS A 307 16.80 12.53 -47.63
C LYS A 307 16.19 11.37 -46.86
N LYS A 308 15.36 10.57 -47.52
CA LYS A 308 15.00 9.25 -47.00
C LYS A 308 16.29 8.44 -46.90
N ALA A 309 16.52 7.84 -45.73
CA ALA A 309 17.60 6.88 -45.53
C ALA A 309 17.36 5.63 -46.39
#